data_AF-A0A2A6DZ99-F1
#
_entry.id   AF-A0A2A6DZ99-F1
#
_cell.length_a   1.000
_cell.length_b   1.000
_cell.length_c   1.000
_cell.angle_alpha   90.00
_cell.angle_beta   90.00
_cell.angle_gamma   90.00
#
_symmetry.space_group_name_H-M   'P 1'
#
loop_
_entity.id
_entity.type
_entity.pdbx_description
1 polymer ?
#
loop_
_entity_poly.entity_id
_entity_poly.type
_entity_poly.pdbx_seq_one_letter_code
_entity_poly.pdbx_strand_id
1 'polypeptide(L)' 'MSAAQFQLPHGDDVITVRLTVREAIALGMGEKFHLRPDIAAGARRKLKRSVTEKLLNEARKSEVEFSYL' A
#
# COMPACT_ATOMS: atom_id res chain seq x y z
N MET A 1 -8.68 -20.79 -21.45
CA MET A 1 -8.37 -19.35 -21.26
C MET A 1 -7.36 -19.25 -20.13
N SER A 2 -6.09 -18.97 -20.44
CA SER A 2 -5.07 -18.81 -19.39
C SER A 2 -5.31 -17.49 -18.67
N ALA A 3 -5.53 -17.54 -17.36
CA ALA A 3 -5.53 -16.34 -16.54
C ALA A 3 -4.18 -15.64 -16.73
N ALA A 4 -4.20 -14.40 -17.24
CA ALA A 4 -3.00 -13.57 -17.23
C ALA A 4 -2.59 -13.41 -15.77
N GLN A 5 -1.50 -14.08 -15.39
CA GLN A 5 -0.95 -13.99 -14.06
C GLN A 5 -0.49 -12.54 -13.90
N PHE A 6 -1.23 -11.75 -13.11
CA PHE A 6 -0.91 -10.36 -12.86
C PHE A 6 0.39 -10.32 -12.07
N GLN A 7 1.51 -10.27 -12.78
CA GLN A 7 2.83 -10.14 -12.19
C GLN A 7 2.97 -8.68 -11.77
N LEU A 8 2.72 -8.42 -10.48
CA LEU A 8 3.15 -7.17 -9.85
C LEU A 8 4.67 -7.18 -9.81
N PRO A 9 5.35 -6.23 -10.47
CA PRO A 9 6.76 -5.98 -10.21
C PRO A 9 6.92 -5.78 -8.70
N HIS A 10 7.90 -6.46 -8.10
CA HIS A 10 8.19 -6.34 -6.66
C HIS A 10 7.05 -6.83 -5.74
N GLY A 11 6.29 -7.85 -6.16
CA GLY A 11 5.21 -8.43 -5.36
C GLY A 11 5.62 -8.96 -3.97
N ASP A 12 6.91 -9.22 -3.76
CA ASP A 12 7.48 -9.71 -2.50
C ASP A 12 8.03 -8.59 -1.60
N ASP A 13 7.94 -7.32 -2.03
CA ASP A 13 8.46 -6.19 -1.26
C ASP A 13 7.64 -5.95 0.02
N VAL A 14 8.36 -5.66 1.11
CA VAL A 14 7.75 -5.34 2.40
C VAL A 14 7.48 -3.84 2.50
N ILE A 15 6.21 -3.49 2.72
CA ILE A 15 5.77 -2.11 3.00
C ILE A 15 5.40 -2.00 4.48
N THR A 16 6.08 -1.10 5.20
CA THR A 16 5.75 -0.79 6.60
C THR A 16 4.85 0.44 6.67
N VAL A 17 3.69 0.31 7.31
CA VAL A 17 2.72 1.42 7.48
C VAL A 17 2.47 1.67 8.97
N ARG A 18 2.59 2.93 9.39
CA ARG A 18 2.26 3.34 10.76
C ARG A 18 0.75 3.55 10.90
N LEU A 19 0.13 2.73 11.73
CA LEU A 19 -1.29 2.81 12.07
C LEU A 19 -1.46 3.01 13.58
N THR A 20 -2.57 3.62 13.96
CA THR A 20 -3.06 3.50 15.34
C THR A 20 -3.61 2.10 15.58
N VAL A 21 -3.70 1.67 16.84
CA VAL A 21 -4.25 0.35 17.19
C VAL A 21 -5.65 0.14 16.61
N ARG A 22 -6.51 1.18 16.66
CA ARG A 22 -7.87 1.12 16.09
C ARG A 22 -7.87 0.94 14.57
N GLU A 23 -6.97 1.62 13.87
CA GLU A 23 -6.82 1.46 12.42
C GLU A 23 -6.29 0.07 12.04
N ALA A 24 -5.35 -0.47 12.81
CA ALA A 24 -4.83 -1.81 12.61
C ALA A 24 -5.91 -2.87 12.83
N ILE A 25 -6.73 -2.74 13.88
CA ILE A 25 -7.88 -3.63 14.13
C ILE A 25 -8.90 -3.52 12.98
N ALA A 26 -9.22 -2.30 12.53
CA ALA A 26 -10.15 -2.09 11.41
C ALA A 26 -9.70 -2.79 10.11
N LEU A 27 -8.39 -2.77 9.81
CA LEU A 27 -7.86 -3.38 8.58
C LEU A 27 -7.60 -4.88 8.73
N GLY A 28 -6.94 -5.30 9.82
CA GLY A 28 -6.46 -6.66 9.99
C GLY A 28 -7.56 -7.63 10.43
N MET A 29 -8.49 -7.17 11.26
CA MET A 29 -9.59 -8.00 11.78
C MET A 29 -10.92 -7.74 11.07
N GLY A 30 -11.00 -6.66 10.28
CA GLY A 30 -12.24 -6.26 9.60
C GLY A 30 -13.28 -5.63 10.53
N GLU A 31 -12.90 -5.26 11.76
CA GLU A 31 -13.81 -4.70 12.76
C GLU A 31 -14.38 -3.35 12.32
N LYS A 32 -15.68 -3.17 12.51
CA LYS A 32 -16.40 -1.95 12.14
C LYS A 32 -16.68 -1.11 13.38
N PHE A 33 -16.06 0.06 13.45
CA PHE A 33 -16.37 1.04 14.48
C PHE A 33 -17.63 1.82 14.09
N HIS A 34 -18.81 1.38 14.55
CA HIS A 34 -20.10 1.99 14.18
C HIS A 34 -20.16 3.51 14.41
N LEU A 35 -19.61 3.99 15.51
CA LEU A 35 -19.58 5.42 15.85
C LEU A 35 -18.45 6.19 15.12
N ARG A 36 -17.52 5.48 14.49
CA ARG A 36 -16.27 6.03 13.92
C ARG A 36 -15.88 5.32 12.61
N PRO A 37 -16.73 5.40 11.56
CA PRO A 37 -16.44 4.78 10.27
C PRO A 37 -15.20 5.39 9.58
N ASP A 38 -14.81 6.58 10.01
CA ASP A 38 -13.61 7.30 9.56
C ASP A 38 -12.31 6.55 9.88
N ILE A 39 -12.30 5.68 10.89
CA ILE A 39 -11.10 4.91 11.28
C ILE A 39 -10.67 3.98 10.15
N ALA A 40 -11.61 3.19 9.61
CA ALA A 40 -11.30 2.27 8.50
C ALA A 40 -10.90 3.04 7.23
N ALA A 41 -11.58 4.16 6.95
CA ALA A 41 -11.25 5.01 5.81
C ALA A 41 -9.87 5.67 5.96
N GLY A 42 -9.52 6.12 7.17
CA GLY A 42 -8.20 6.65 7.51
C GLY A 42 -7.10 5.61 7.31
N ALA A 43 -7.30 4.40 7.84
CA ALA A 43 -6.38 3.29 7.69
C ALA A 43 -6.11 2.95 6.21
N ARG A 44 -7.17 2.83 5.39
CA ARG A 44 -7.06 2.57 3.94
C ARG A 44 -6.31 3.70 3.22
N ARG A 45 -6.57 4.96 3.59
CA ARG A 45 -5.84 6.12 3.01
C ARG A 45 -4.35 6.06 3.32
N LYS A 46 -3.96 5.72 4.55
CA LYS A 46 -2.55 5.56 4.93
C LYS A 46 -1.87 4.44 4.14
N LEU A 47 -2.52 3.27 4.06
CA LEU A 47 -2.01 2.15 3.28
C LEU A 47 -1.84 2.51 1.80
N LYS A 48 -2.88 3.08 1.17
CA LYS A 48 -2.83 3.51 -0.23
C LYS A 48 -1.69 4.48 -0.47
N ARG A 49 -1.54 5.49 0.39
CA ARG A 49 -0.46 6.47 0.30
C ARG A 49 0.92 5.80 0.35
N SER A 50 1.17 4.92 1.32
CA SER A 50 2.46 4.23 1.43
C SER A 50 2.78 3.34 0.24
N VAL A 51 1.79 2.62 -0.30
CA VAL A 51 1.96 1.81 -1.52
C VAL A 51 2.26 2.70 -2.72
N THR A 52 1.49 3.78 -2.91
CA THR A 52 1.71 4.72 -4.01
C THR A 52 3.08 5.39 -3.91
N GLU A 53 3.51 5.83 -2.73
CA GLU A 53 4.83 6.44 -2.54
C GLU A 53 5.98 5.47 -2.84
N LYS A 54 5.86 4.20 -2.42
CA LYS A 54 6.85 3.15 -2.72
C LYS A 54 6.98 2.93 -4.23
N LEU A 55 5.86 2.69 -4.91
CA LEU A 55 5.83 2.45 -6.36
C LEU A 55 6.31 3.67 -7.18
N LEU A 56 5.93 4.90 -6.78
CA LEU A 56 6.36 6.11 -7.48
C LEU A 56 7.85 6.41 -7.27
N ASN A 57 8.38 6.17 -6.07
CA ASN A 57 9.80 6.39 -5.81
C ASN A 57 10.69 5.40 -6.56
N GLU A 58 10.21 4.17 -6.75
CA GLU A 58 10.90 3.17 -7.55
C GLU A 58 10.92 3.53 -9.03
N ALA A 59 9.78 3.93 -9.60
CA ALA A 59 9.72 4.40 -10.98
C ALA A 59 10.73 5.54 -11.24
N ARG A 60 10.86 6.46 -10.29
CA ARG A 60 11.84 7.55 -10.36
C ARG A 60 13.30 7.07 -10.29
N LYS A 61 13.60 6.06 -9.45
CA LYS A 61 14.96 5.50 -9.37
C LYS A 61 15.36 4.81 -10.67
N SER A 62 14.45 4.06 -11.29
CA SER A 62 14.72 3.43 -12.59
C SER A 62 14.98 4.46 -13.69
N GLU A 63 14.26 5.59 -13.73
CA GLU A 63 14.52 6.66 -14.70
C GLU A 63 15.91 7.30 -14.53
N VAL A 64 16.36 7.46 -13.27
CA VAL A 64 17.68 8.04 -12.99
C VAL A 64 18.82 7.09 -13.40
N GLU A 65 18.72 5.79 -13.10
CA GLU A 65 19.79 4.83 -13.47
C GLU A 65 19.98 4.67 -14.98
N PHE A 66 18.92 4.79 -15.78
CA PHE A 66 19.01 4.78 -17.25
C PHE A 66 19.66 6.04 -17.83
N SER A 67 19.69 7.15 -17.11
CA SER A 67 20.33 8.41 -17.58
C SER A 67 21.85 8.44 -17.42
N TYR A 68 22.42 7.51 -16.65
CA TYR A 68 23.86 7.39 -16.40
C TYR A 68 24.53 6.26 -17.19
N LEU A 69 23.79 5.59 -18.08
CA LEU A 69 24.26 4.59 -19.04
C LEU A 69 24.17 5.14 -20.47
#